data_AF-A0A532TBJ5-F1
#
_entry.id   AF-A0A532TBJ5-F1
#
_cell.length_a   1.000
_cell.length_b   1.000
_cell.length_c   1.000
_cell.angle_alpha   90.00
_cell.angle_beta   90.00
_cell.angle_gamma   90.00
#
_symmetry.space_group_name_H-M   'P 1'
#
loop_
_entity.id
_entity.type
_entity.pdbx_description
1 polymer ?
#
loop_
_entity_poly.entity_id
_entity_poly.type
_entity_poly.pdbx_seq_one_letter_code
_entity_poly.pdbx_strand_id
1 'polypeptide(L)'
;MILTRVTFIIGIIFAINVLFGVFEIITTGIVLFTPQFGTFFSFIFLANTIIYLKLKKKKWNPKKYYRTAIIGILISGISMMPFFLTHSIVFNAEKRFIEMFGQDWREEIPVEVNNYFLQTTFSIPGYFLGIPPKGSIIEEQTLFYKDEGISLYFDAYMPLNRGKNLPGENSTIIRIHGGGWVSGDKGHMNMMQMNKYFAA
;
A
#
# COMPACT_ATOMS: atom_id res chain seq x y z
N MET A 1 -18.98 -18.76 -17.98
CA MET A 1 -19.76 -17.51 -18.19
C MET A 1 -20.33 -16.92 -16.89
N ILE A 2 -20.79 -17.72 -15.92
CA ILE A 2 -21.24 -17.21 -14.61
C ILE A 2 -20.07 -16.59 -13.83
N LEU A 3 -18.98 -17.35 -13.66
CA LEU A 3 -17.76 -16.90 -12.97
C LEU A 3 -17.26 -15.55 -13.50
N THR A 4 -17.11 -15.44 -14.83
CA THR A 4 -16.65 -14.20 -15.48
C THR A 4 -17.55 -13.00 -15.22
N ARG A 5 -18.86 -13.20 -15.03
CA ARG A 5 -19.81 -12.12 -14.70
C ARG A 5 -19.70 -11.73 -13.23
N VAL A 6 -19.55 -12.71 -12.34
CA VAL A 6 -19.33 -12.46 -10.90
C VAL A 6 -18.05 -11.65 -10.69
N THR A 7 -16.94 -12.06 -11.31
CA THR A 7 -15.67 -11.32 -11.27
C THR A 7 -15.82 -9.89 -11.80
N PHE A 8 -16.67 -9.68 -12.80
CA PHE A 8 -16.94 -8.34 -13.36
C PHE A 8 -17.69 -7.44 -12.38
N ILE A 9 -18.70 -7.99 -11.68
CA ILE A 9 -19.44 -7.26 -10.64
C ILE A 9 -18.51 -6.88 -9.49
N ILE A 10 -17.68 -7.82 -9.03
CA ILE A 10 -16.66 -7.56 -8.00
C ILE A 10 -15.72 -6.44 -8.45
N GLY A 11 -15.27 -6.47 -9.70
CA GLY A 11 -14.42 -5.41 -10.25
C GLY A 11 -15.07 -4.03 -10.27
N ILE A 12 -16.37 -3.93 -10.57
CA ILE A 12 -17.11 -2.66 -10.47
C ILE A 12 -17.11 -2.14 -9.03
N ILE A 13 -17.41 -3.02 -8.06
CA ILE A 13 -17.42 -2.65 -6.63
C ILE A 13 -16.03 -2.14 -6.23
N PHE A 14 -14.96 -2.83 -6.61
CA PHE A 14 -13.59 -2.42 -6.29
C PHE A 14 -13.23 -1.07 -6.92
N ALA A 15 -13.59 -0.86 -8.19
CA ALA A 15 -13.34 0.40 -8.87
C ALA A 15 -14.06 1.59 -8.20
N ILE A 16 -15.32 1.40 -7.78
CA ILE A 16 -16.07 2.42 -7.03
C ILE A 16 -15.35 2.74 -5.70
N ASN A 17 -14.94 1.71 -4.94
CA ASN A 17 -14.26 1.89 -3.67
C ASN A 17 -12.92 2.64 -3.82
N VAL A 18 -12.15 2.33 -4.87
CA VAL A 18 -10.89 3.02 -5.16
C VAL A 18 -11.09 4.50 -5.49
N LEU A 19 -12.18 4.86 -6.16
CA LEU A 19 -12.43 6.25 -6.56
C LEU A 19 -13.05 7.11 -5.47
N PHE A 20 -14.00 6.58 -4.71
CA PHE A 20 -14.84 7.38 -3.84
C PHE A 20 -14.54 7.23 -2.35
N GLY A 21 -13.78 6.20 -1.95
CA GLY A 21 -13.66 5.87 -0.54
C GLY A 21 -14.99 5.37 0.07
N VAL A 22 -14.93 5.00 1.34
CA VAL A 22 -15.90 4.17 2.11
C VAL A 22 -17.38 4.57 1.97
N PHE A 23 -18.24 3.54 1.84
CA PHE A 23 -19.68 3.54 2.14
C PHE A 23 -19.94 2.44 3.21
N GLU A 24 -19.94 2.77 4.51
CA GLU A 24 -20.20 1.87 5.67
C GLU A 24 -19.20 0.72 5.97
N ILE A 25 -19.38 0.08 7.15
CA ILE A 25 -18.53 -0.94 7.80
C ILE A 25 -18.12 -2.11 6.88
N ILE A 26 -19.02 -2.59 6.01
CA ILE A 26 -18.72 -3.69 5.07
C ILE A 26 -17.68 -3.26 4.03
N THR A 27 -17.65 -1.97 3.66
CA THR A 27 -16.64 -1.47 2.72
C THR A 27 -15.32 -1.17 3.39
N THR A 28 -15.23 -1.02 4.72
CA THR A 28 -13.95 -0.71 5.40
C THR A 28 -12.89 -1.77 5.12
N GLY A 29 -13.21 -3.06 5.26
CA GLY A 29 -12.27 -4.14 4.95
C GLY A 29 -11.89 -4.19 3.47
N ILE A 30 -12.86 -3.99 2.58
CA ILE A 30 -12.64 -3.96 1.13
C ILE A 30 -11.78 -2.75 0.74
N VAL A 31 -11.96 -1.59 1.36
CA VAL A 31 -11.20 -0.37 1.10
C VAL A 31 -9.78 -0.46 1.62
N LEU A 32 -9.53 -1.17 2.73
CA LEU A 32 -8.16 -1.41 3.18
C LEU A 32 -7.44 -2.41 2.26
N PHE A 33 -8.15 -3.40 1.75
CA PHE A 33 -7.59 -4.48 0.95
C PHE A 33 -7.41 -4.11 -0.53
N THR A 34 -8.38 -3.43 -1.13
CA THR A 34 -8.42 -3.18 -2.59
C THR A 34 -7.23 -2.36 -3.09
N PRO A 35 -6.81 -1.26 -2.44
CA PRO A 35 -5.65 -0.48 -2.87
C PRO A 35 -4.33 -1.24 -2.71
N GLN A 36 -4.21 -2.08 -1.66
CA GLN A 36 -3.01 -2.89 -1.42
C GLN A 36 -2.74 -3.89 -2.54
N PHE A 37 -3.81 -4.44 -3.12
CA PHE A 37 -3.73 -5.44 -4.20
C PHE A 37 -4.25 -4.91 -5.55
N GLY A 38 -4.40 -3.59 -5.69
CA GLY A 38 -5.08 -2.96 -6.83
C GLY A 38 -4.47 -3.34 -8.17
N THR A 39 -3.13 -3.36 -8.25
CA THR A 39 -2.39 -3.78 -9.44
C THR A 39 -2.63 -5.24 -9.80
N PHE A 40 -2.67 -6.14 -8.83
CA PHE A 40 -3.01 -7.55 -9.08
C PHE A 40 -4.44 -7.67 -9.61
N PHE A 41 -5.39 -6.96 -8.99
CA PHE A 41 -6.78 -6.93 -9.44
C PHE A 41 -6.93 -6.34 -10.84
N SER A 42 -6.13 -5.34 -11.21
CA SER A 42 -6.10 -4.79 -12.57
C SER A 42 -5.83 -5.89 -13.60
N PHE A 43 -4.80 -6.72 -13.39
CA PHE A 43 -4.49 -7.82 -14.30
C PHE A 43 -5.58 -8.88 -14.31
N ILE A 44 -6.15 -9.23 -13.16
CA ILE A 44 -7.26 -10.19 -13.06
C ILE A 44 -8.48 -9.69 -13.83
N PHE A 45 -8.87 -8.43 -13.66
CA PHE A 45 -10.04 -7.86 -14.34
C PHE A 45 -9.80 -7.68 -15.85
N LEU A 46 -8.59 -7.35 -16.26
CA LEU A 46 -8.23 -7.25 -17.67
C LEU A 46 -8.28 -8.64 -18.34
N ALA A 47 -7.66 -9.65 -17.72
CA ALA A 47 -7.70 -11.03 -18.20
C ALA A 47 -9.14 -11.56 -18.26
N ASN A 48 -9.92 -11.34 -17.20
CA ASN A 48 -11.33 -11.71 -17.16
C ASN A 48 -12.15 -11.03 -18.27
N THR A 49 -11.88 -9.76 -18.57
CA THR A 49 -12.50 -9.02 -19.67
C THR A 49 -12.19 -9.67 -21.02
N ILE A 50 -10.93 -10.00 -21.28
CA ILE A 50 -10.51 -10.65 -22.52
C ILE A 50 -11.20 -12.01 -22.67
N ILE A 51 -11.22 -12.82 -21.61
CA ILE A 51 -11.89 -14.13 -21.59
C ILE A 51 -13.40 -13.96 -21.85
N TYR A 52 -14.06 -13.03 -21.17
CA TYR A 52 -15.49 -12.79 -21.32
C TYR A 52 -15.86 -12.37 -22.76
N LEU A 53 -15.04 -11.49 -23.36
CA LEU A 53 -15.22 -11.07 -24.75
C LEU A 53 -14.99 -12.22 -25.74
N LYS A 54 -13.97 -13.07 -25.52
CA LYS A 54 -13.74 -14.26 -26.37
C LYS A 54 -14.91 -15.24 -26.33
N LEU A 55 -15.55 -15.42 -25.18
CA LEU A 55 -16.73 -16.27 -25.03
C LEU A 55 -18.00 -15.69 -25.68
N LYS A 56 -18.02 -14.38 -25.98
CA LYS A 56 -19.15 -13.69 -26.62
C LYS A 56 -18.88 -13.51 -28.12
N LYS A 57 -19.76 -14.05 -28.97
CA LYS A 57 -19.69 -13.79 -30.42
C LYS A 57 -20.00 -12.31 -30.71
N LYS A 58 -18.98 -11.52 -31.05
CA LYS A 58 -19.09 -10.10 -31.44
C LYS A 58 -20.18 -9.86 -32.49
N LYS A 59 -20.27 -10.76 -33.49
CA LYS A 59 -21.22 -10.68 -34.61
C LYS A 59 -22.69 -10.63 -34.18
N TRP A 60 -23.04 -11.18 -33.02
CA TRP A 60 -24.44 -11.30 -32.60
C TRP A 60 -24.93 -10.12 -31.77
N ASN A 61 -24.02 -9.39 -31.10
CA ASN A 61 -24.39 -8.18 -30.36
C ASN A 61 -23.17 -7.24 -30.18
N PRO A 62 -22.78 -6.49 -31.23
CA PRO A 62 -21.58 -5.67 -31.19
C PRO A 62 -21.65 -4.56 -30.14
N LYS A 63 -22.82 -3.94 -29.93
CA LYS A 63 -23.02 -2.91 -28.90
C LYS A 63 -22.70 -3.44 -27.49
N LYS A 64 -23.24 -4.61 -27.10
CA LYS A 64 -22.95 -5.22 -25.80
C LYS A 64 -21.49 -5.67 -25.69
N TYR A 65 -20.88 -6.12 -26.79
CA TYR A 65 -19.47 -6.50 -26.85
C TYR A 65 -18.56 -5.30 -26.51
N TYR A 66 -18.69 -4.20 -27.24
CA TYR A 66 -17.87 -3.00 -27.03
C TYR A 66 -18.13 -2.34 -25.67
N ARG A 67 -19.39 -2.28 -25.22
CA ARG A 67 -19.72 -1.79 -23.88
C ARG A 67 -18.98 -2.57 -22.79
N THR A 68 -18.95 -3.90 -22.91
CA THR A 68 -18.25 -4.74 -21.93
C THR A 68 -16.74 -4.53 -21.99
N ALA A 69 -16.18 -4.38 -23.19
CA ALA A 69 -14.76 -4.09 -23.36
C ALA A 69 -14.36 -2.77 -22.68
N ILE A 70 -15.12 -1.70 -22.92
CA ILE A 70 -14.88 -0.38 -22.34
C ILE A 70 -14.95 -0.45 -20.81
N ILE A 71 -16.02 -1.03 -20.25
CA ILE A 71 -16.17 -1.13 -18.78
C ILE A 71 -15.02 -1.94 -18.17
N GLY A 72 -14.63 -3.05 -18.80
CA GLY A 72 -13.56 -3.91 -18.29
C GLY A 72 -12.19 -3.22 -18.30
N ILE A 73 -11.90 -2.46 -19.36
CA ILE A 73 -10.69 -1.63 -19.45
C ILE A 73 -10.72 -0.55 -18.38
N LEU A 74 -11.85 0.13 -18.17
CA LEU A 74 -11.99 1.17 -17.14
C LEU A 74 -11.78 0.60 -15.73
N ILE A 75 -12.42 -0.51 -15.39
CA ILE A 75 -12.24 -1.18 -14.08
C ILE A 75 -10.77 -1.53 -13.84
N SER A 76 -10.12 -2.11 -14.86
CA SER A 76 -8.72 -2.49 -14.78
C SER A 76 -7.83 -1.25 -14.62
N GLY A 77 -8.10 -0.20 -15.38
CA GLY A 77 -7.37 1.08 -15.29
C GLY A 77 -7.51 1.74 -13.92
N ILE A 78 -8.73 1.81 -13.38
CA ILE A 78 -8.99 2.35 -12.04
C ILE A 78 -8.26 1.52 -10.97
N SER A 79 -8.29 0.19 -11.09
CA SER A 79 -7.58 -0.69 -10.15
C SER A 79 -6.06 -0.51 -10.22
N MET A 80 -5.52 -0.09 -11.36
CA MET A 80 -4.10 0.22 -11.55
C MET A 80 -3.72 1.61 -11.01
N MET A 81 -4.69 2.47 -10.71
CA MET A 81 -4.46 3.85 -10.29
C MET A 81 -3.51 3.97 -9.07
N PRO A 82 -3.61 3.16 -8.00
CA PRO A 82 -2.69 3.25 -6.86
C PRO A 82 -1.22 3.10 -7.26
N PHE A 83 -0.90 2.26 -8.24
CA PHE A 83 0.47 2.07 -8.72
C PHE A 83 1.02 3.33 -9.39
N PHE A 84 0.27 3.93 -10.32
CA PHE A 84 0.68 5.15 -10.99
C PHE A 84 0.72 6.35 -10.04
N LEU A 85 -0.25 6.46 -9.14
CA LEU A 85 -0.27 7.51 -8.13
C LEU A 85 0.88 7.40 -7.15
N THR A 86 1.30 6.19 -6.77
CA THR A 86 2.47 5.99 -5.88
C THR A 86 3.72 6.63 -6.48
N HIS A 87 3.96 6.44 -7.78
CA HIS A 87 5.09 7.06 -8.45
C HIS A 87 5.03 8.60 -8.40
N SER A 88 3.86 9.18 -8.67
CA SER A 88 3.65 10.63 -8.58
C SER A 88 3.81 11.17 -7.15
N ILE A 89 3.32 10.45 -6.16
CA ILE A 89 3.45 10.81 -4.73
C ILE A 89 4.92 10.82 -4.32
N VAL A 90 5.71 9.81 -4.71
CA VAL A 90 7.14 9.76 -4.42
C VAL A 90 7.89 10.96 -5.00
N PHE A 91 7.61 11.31 -6.27
CA PHE A 91 8.23 12.48 -6.90
C PHE A 91 7.85 13.79 -6.19
N ASN A 92 6.57 13.95 -5.82
CA ASN A 92 6.10 15.12 -5.09
C ASN A 92 6.66 15.18 -3.66
N ALA A 93 6.91 14.04 -3.01
CA ALA A 93 7.50 13.97 -1.69
C ALA A 93 8.92 14.54 -1.70
N GLU A 94 9.74 14.17 -2.70
CA GLU A 94 11.09 14.73 -2.89
C GLU A 94 11.04 16.25 -3.06
N LYS A 95 10.14 16.76 -3.92
CA LYS A 95 9.97 18.19 -4.14
C LYS A 95 9.63 18.93 -2.84
N ARG A 96 8.70 18.42 -2.05
CA ARG A 96 8.32 19.01 -0.76
C ARG A 96 9.46 18.96 0.25
N PHE A 97 10.26 17.89 0.22
CA PHE A 97 11.43 17.77 1.08
C PHE A 97 12.45 18.87 0.75
N ILE A 98 12.74 19.07 -0.54
CA ILE A 98 13.62 20.14 -1.01
C ILE A 98 13.08 21.53 -0.65
N GLU A 99 11.77 21.77 -0.78
CA GLU A 99 11.15 23.05 -0.40
C GLU A 99 11.32 23.36 1.10
N MET A 100 11.34 22.34 1.96
CA MET A 100 11.44 22.50 3.41
C MET A 100 12.88 22.53 3.93
N PHE A 101 13.77 21.73 3.34
CA PHE A 101 15.13 21.50 3.84
C PHE A 101 16.23 22.06 2.92
N GLY A 102 15.87 22.70 1.80
CA GLY A 102 16.83 23.24 0.82
C GLY A 102 17.20 22.24 -0.27
N GLN A 103 17.83 22.71 -1.35
CA GLN A 103 18.28 21.86 -2.47
C GLN A 103 19.45 20.95 -2.07
N ASP A 104 20.28 21.42 -1.14
CA ASP A 104 21.55 20.78 -0.77
C ASP A 104 21.39 19.83 0.43
N TRP A 105 20.15 19.51 0.85
CA TRP A 105 19.87 18.66 2.00
C TRP A 105 20.59 17.30 1.97
N ARG A 106 20.84 16.77 0.76
CA ARG A 106 21.56 15.51 0.56
C ARG A 106 23.05 15.65 0.83
N GLU A 107 23.62 16.83 0.61
CA GLU A 107 25.03 17.12 0.85
C GLU A 107 25.34 17.22 2.35
N GLU A 108 24.33 17.51 3.17
CA GLU A 108 24.42 17.52 4.63
C GLU A 108 24.46 16.11 5.24
N ILE A 109 24.14 15.07 4.47
CA ILE A 109 24.13 13.68 4.94
C ILE A 109 25.55 13.10 4.81
N PRO A 110 26.16 12.62 5.91
CA PRO A 110 27.48 11.99 5.85
C PRO A 110 27.49 10.80 4.88
N VAL A 111 28.53 10.70 4.06
CA VAL A 111 28.61 9.71 2.95
C VAL A 111 28.48 8.27 3.48
N GLU A 112 28.95 8.01 4.70
CA GLU A 112 28.89 6.72 5.37
C GLU A 112 27.44 6.27 5.61
N VAL A 113 26.50 7.21 5.75
CA VAL A 113 25.07 6.95 5.98
C VAL A 113 24.37 6.42 4.72
N ASN A 114 24.89 6.71 3.52
CA ASN A 114 24.28 6.27 2.27
C ASN A 114 24.14 4.75 2.14
N ASN A 115 25.02 3.99 2.82
CA ASN A 115 24.95 2.53 2.84
C ASN A 115 23.71 1.99 3.58
N TYR A 116 23.03 2.81 4.38
CA TYR A 116 21.83 2.45 5.12
C TYR A 116 20.53 2.79 4.37
N PHE A 117 20.60 3.62 3.32
CA PHE A 117 19.43 3.99 2.51
C PHE A 117 19.15 2.99 1.39
N LEU A 118 17.89 2.95 0.94
CA LEU A 118 17.55 2.26 -0.30
C LEU A 118 18.20 2.97 -1.48
N GLN A 119 18.73 2.19 -2.43
CA GLN A 119 19.28 2.72 -3.69
C GLN A 119 18.21 3.39 -4.56
N THR A 120 16.95 2.97 -4.42
CA THR A 120 15.80 3.56 -5.12
C THR A 120 14.65 3.77 -4.15
N THR A 121 13.95 4.89 -4.30
CA THR A 121 12.75 5.23 -3.52
C THR A 121 11.56 4.33 -3.86
N PHE A 122 11.57 3.71 -5.05
CA PHE A 122 10.54 2.76 -5.47
C PHE A 122 11.14 1.59 -6.26
N SER A 123 10.65 0.37 -5.99
CA SER A 123 11.05 -0.86 -6.69
C SER A 123 9.81 -1.64 -7.08
N ILE A 124 9.65 -1.93 -8.38
CA ILE A 124 8.53 -2.75 -8.87
C ILE A 124 8.58 -4.16 -8.24
N PRO A 125 9.73 -4.87 -8.21
CA PRO A 125 9.83 -6.13 -7.48
C PRO A 125 9.43 -6.00 -6.01
N GLY A 126 9.88 -4.94 -5.32
CA GLY A 126 9.52 -4.69 -3.93
C GLY A 126 8.03 -4.38 -3.73
N TYR A 127 7.37 -3.75 -4.69
CA TYR A 127 5.93 -3.51 -4.67
C TYR A 127 5.12 -4.81 -4.72
N PHE A 128 5.55 -5.79 -5.51
CA PHE A 128 4.84 -7.06 -5.67
C PHE A 128 5.26 -8.15 -4.67
N LEU A 129 6.54 -8.22 -4.33
CA LEU A 129 7.12 -9.27 -3.49
C LEU A 129 7.38 -8.81 -2.05
N GLY A 130 7.24 -7.52 -1.78
CA GLY A 130 7.65 -6.91 -0.52
C GLY A 130 9.15 -6.68 -0.43
N ILE A 131 9.57 -5.98 0.64
CA ILE A 131 10.97 -5.89 1.04
C ILE A 131 11.22 -7.01 2.05
N PRO A 132 12.24 -7.86 1.86
CA PRO A 132 12.56 -8.92 2.81
C PRO A 132 12.76 -8.34 4.22
N PRO A 133 12.12 -8.91 5.25
CA PRO A 133 12.36 -8.46 6.61
C PRO A 133 13.80 -8.76 7.01
N LYS A 134 14.43 -7.79 7.65
CA LYS A 134 15.71 -7.98 8.33
C LYS A 134 15.48 -8.34 9.81
N GLY A 135 16.52 -8.89 10.43
CA GLY A 135 16.49 -9.23 11.85
C GLY A 135 16.32 -8.00 12.72
N SER A 136 15.34 -8.03 13.63
CA SER A 136 15.07 -6.98 14.62
C SER A 136 14.63 -7.62 15.94
N ILE A 137 14.88 -6.91 17.04
CA ILE A 137 14.30 -7.22 18.34
C ILE A 137 12.90 -6.62 18.36
N ILE A 138 11.93 -7.40 18.81
CA ILE A 138 10.53 -6.97 18.88
C ILE A 138 10.06 -7.13 20.32
N GLU A 139 9.64 -6.02 20.92
CA GLU A 139 8.95 -6.01 22.20
C GLU A 139 7.47 -5.71 21.92
N GLU A 140 6.62 -6.72 22.05
CA GLU A 140 5.19 -6.61 21.75
C GLU A 140 4.38 -6.36 23.02
N GLN A 141 3.20 -5.72 22.86
CA GLN A 141 2.22 -5.53 23.94
C GLN A 141 2.75 -4.70 25.12
N THR A 142 3.59 -3.71 24.86
CA THR A 142 4.07 -2.81 25.91
C THR A 142 2.95 -1.86 26.31
N LEU A 143 2.54 -1.91 27.59
CA LEU A 143 1.51 -1.01 28.13
C LEU A 143 2.06 0.43 28.17
N PHE A 144 1.37 1.33 27.47
CA PHE A 144 1.69 2.75 27.43
C PHE A 144 0.81 3.56 28.37
N TYR A 145 -0.49 3.23 28.43
CA TYR A 145 -1.47 3.99 29.18
C TYR A 145 -2.59 3.07 29.69
N LYS A 146 -3.05 3.30 30.91
CA LYS A 146 -4.19 2.63 31.51
C LYS A 146 -4.91 3.56 32.47
N ASP A 147 -6.02 4.12 32.01
CA ASP A 147 -6.97 4.88 32.82
C ASP A 147 -8.30 5.02 32.05
N GLU A 148 -9.33 5.60 32.66
CA GLU A 148 -10.61 5.96 32.02
C GLU A 148 -11.32 4.78 31.32
N GLY A 149 -11.07 3.55 31.80
CA GLY A 149 -11.61 2.32 31.21
C GLY A 149 -10.96 1.90 29.89
N ILE A 150 -9.86 2.54 29.48
CA ILE A 150 -9.09 2.16 28.29
C ILE A 150 -7.68 1.69 28.66
N SER A 151 -7.07 0.90 27.78
CA SER A 151 -5.67 0.49 27.88
C SER A 151 -5.03 0.56 26.51
N LEU A 152 -3.92 1.30 26.40
CA LEU A 152 -3.21 1.51 25.15
C LEU A 152 -1.89 0.77 25.19
N TYR A 153 -1.59 0.05 24.11
CA TYR A 153 -0.40 -0.76 23.95
C TYR A 153 0.32 -0.39 22.67
N PHE A 154 1.63 -0.61 22.63
CA PHE A 154 2.44 -0.48 21.43
C PHE A 154 3.39 -1.67 21.28
N ASP A 155 3.91 -1.81 20.07
CA ASP A 155 5.00 -2.74 19.77
C ASP A 155 6.24 -1.91 19.40
N ALA A 156 7.38 -2.21 20.02
CA ALA A 156 8.66 -1.59 19.70
C ALA A 156 9.50 -2.54 18.83
N TYR A 157 9.98 -2.02 17.71
CA TYR A 157 10.88 -2.71 16.80
C TYR A 157 12.24 -2.04 16.89
N MET A 158 13.27 -2.80 17.24
CA MET A 158 14.60 -2.28 17.52
C MET A 158 15.69 -3.03 16.73
N PRO A 159 16.81 -2.37 16.41
CA PRO A 159 17.97 -3.04 15.85
C PRO A 159 18.55 -4.08 16.80
N LEU A 160 19.15 -5.14 16.25
CA LEU A 160 19.76 -6.23 17.04
C LEU A 160 20.77 -5.75 18.09
N ASN A 161 21.46 -4.64 17.81
CA ASN A 161 22.45 -4.03 18.71
C ASN A 161 21.89 -2.82 19.48
N ARG A 162 20.56 -2.68 19.59
CA ARG A 162 19.87 -1.54 20.23
C ARG A 162 20.37 -0.18 19.72
N GLY A 163 20.61 -0.12 18.41
CA GLY A 163 21.02 1.06 17.66
C GLY A 163 22.42 1.62 17.95
N LYS A 164 23.25 0.90 18.70
CA LYS A 164 24.66 1.29 18.92
C LYS A 164 25.38 1.46 17.57
N ASN A 165 26.02 2.62 17.38
CA ASN A 165 26.76 3.00 16.18
C ASN A 165 25.91 3.12 14.89
N LEU A 166 24.57 3.18 14.99
CA LEU A 166 23.74 3.52 13.84
C LEU A 166 23.71 5.04 13.62
N PRO A 167 23.60 5.49 12.36
CA PRO A 167 23.29 6.88 12.07
C PRO A 167 22.02 7.34 12.82
N GLY A 168 22.05 8.55 13.37
CA GLY A 168 20.92 9.14 14.10
C GLY A 168 20.86 8.82 15.60
N GLU A 169 21.88 8.19 16.18
CA GLU A 169 22.07 8.11 17.65
C GLU A 169 20.84 7.61 18.45
N ASN A 170 20.26 6.47 18.05
CA ASN A 170 19.02 5.94 18.64
C ASN A 170 17.77 6.82 18.48
N SER A 171 17.74 7.66 17.44
CA SER A 171 16.53 8.35 17.00
C SER A 171 15.36 7.37 16.88
N THR A 172 14.20 7.77 17.40
CA THR A 172 13.00 6.94 17.47
C THR A 172 12.00 7.36 16.40
N ILE A 173 11.51 6.40 15.62
CA ILE A 173 10.41 6.61 14.67
C ILE A 173 9.11 6.16 15.34
N ILE A 174 8.17 7.09 15.51
CA ILE A 174 6.81 6.78 15.96
C ILE A 174 5.94 6.63 14.71
N ARG A 175 5.34 5.45 14.54
CA ARG A 175 4.49 5.15 13.40
C ARG A 175 3.06 4.88 13.83
N ILE A 176 2.15 5.67 13.29
CA ILE A 176 0.71 5.59 13.54
C ILE A 176 0.05 4.87 12.36
N HIS A 177 -0.79 3.88 12.64
CA HIS A 177 -1.50 3.15 11.59
C HIS A 177 -2.57 4.03 10.92
N GLY A 178 -2.98 3.66 9.71
CA GLY A 178 -4.11 4.28 9.01
C GLY A 178 -5.46 3.75 9.51
N GLY A 179 -6.46 3.70 8.63
CA GLY A 179 -7.77 3.11 8.94
C GLY A 179 -8.85 4.10 9.38
N GLY A 180 -8.65 5.38 9.06
CA GLY A 180 -9.71 6.39 9.06
C GLY A 180 -10.38 6.59 10.42
N TRP A 181 -9.62 6.43 11.51
CA TRP A 181 -10.09 6.58 12.90
C TRP A 181 -11.11 5.54 13.38
N VAL A 182 -11.51 4.60 12.52
CA VAL A 182 -12.53 3.58 12.82
C VAL A 182 -11.97 2.17 12.92
N SER A 183 -10.75 1.96 12.42
CA SER A 183 -10.13 0.65 12.34
C SER A 183 -8.61 0.79 12.40
N GLY A 184 -7.95 -0.26 12.89
CA GLY A 184 -6.50 -0.35 12.94
C GLY A 184 -6.02 -0.81 14.31
N ASP A 185 -4.80 -1.32 14.32
CA ASP A 185 -4.11 -1.79 15.51
C ASP A 185 -2.60 -1.75 15.23
N LYS A 186 -1.79 -2.06 16.25
CA LYS A 186 -0.34 -2.29 16.14
C LYS A 186 -0.02 -3.59 15.37
N GLY A 187 1.24 -3.98 15.33
CA GLY A 187 1.68 -5.21 14.65
C GLY A 187 1.31 -5.27 13.16
N HIS A 188 0.53 -6.29 12.78
CA HIS A 188 0.18 -6.57 11.38
C HIS A 188 -0.67 -5.46 10.74
N MET A 189 -1.57 -4.84 11.51
CA MET A 189 -2.42 -3.75 11.02
C MET A 189 -1.66 -2.44 10.83
N ASN A 190 -0.44 -2.33 11.39
CA ASN A 190 0.49 -1.23 11.17
C ASN A 190 1.67 -1.66 10.29
N MET A 191 1.43 -2.47 9.25
CA MET A 191 2.43 -2.97 8.29
C MET A 191 3.74 -3.47 8.94
N MET A 192 3.64 -4.52 9.75
CA MET A 192 4.77 -5.13 10.48
C MET A 192 6.08 -5.25 9.67
N GLN A 193 6.01 -5.65 8.40
CA GLN A 193 7.20 -5.81 7.55
C GLN A 193 8.00 -4.50 7.40
N MET A 194 7.30 -3.37 7.30
CA MET A 194 7.93 -2.05 7.22
C MET A 194 8.54 -1.64 8.56
N ASN A 195 7.90 -1.98 9.69
CA ASN A 195 8.46 -1.71 11.02
C ASN A 195 9.76 -2.50 11.26
N LYS A 196 9.79 -3.76 10.83
CA LYS A 196 11.02 -4.58 10.85
C LYS A 196 12.10 -4.01 9.95
N TYR A 197 11.72 -3.47 8.79
CA TYR A 197 12.66 -2.84 7.86
C TYR A 197 13.29 -1.57 8.47
N PHE A 198 12.50 -0.68 9.07
CA PHE A 198 13.02 0.54 9.70
C PHE A 198 13.91 0.27 10.92
N ALA A 199 13.68 -0.85 11.59
CA ALA A 199 14.44 -1.23 12.78
C ALA A 199 15.78 -1.91 12.47
N ALA A 200 16.20 -2.06 11.21
CA ALA A 200 17.29 -2.99 10.85
C ALA A 200 18.24 -2.52 9.74
#